data_AF-A0A2J7ZKQ8-F1
#
_entry.id   AF-A0A2J7ZKQ8-F1
#
_cell.length_a   1.000
_cell.length_b   1.000
_cell.length_c   1.000
_cell.angle_alpha   90.00
_cell.angle_beta   90.00
_cell.angle_gamma   90.00
#
_symmetry.space_group_name_H-M   'P 1'
#
loop_
_entity.id
_entity.type
_entity.pdbx_description
1 polymer ?
#
loop_
_entity_poly.entity_id
_entity_poly.type
_entity_poly.pdbx_seq_one_letter_code
_entity_poly.pdbx_strand_id
1 'polypeptide(L)'
;MTPSGVGTLQRVLCASLLVALGCGLRVAAAGEQSVSLYMSSESGVLDLSWDSAPRHLQDQLSQLGFSVKAAVAGQPTDLGSAYVVPVQNGASFYSSVEDMDALASFVAAGGLVVMLDAKLGDGEAQRTFVAKAMGYQGAWALCKSFDCNSRHSNGQPAVDDQAMAFLPAAAWPEQLEDAHITTVHTWCRHEDASAVTWPLYRVHGDSNKAVAQAFGKVGSPGAVVWLGYSWKDGAQAEWGAMLRAVIEQFGNGGYQVPQQNNAAPHQEEAAVDSVVAEVSNIVDGASDIVRRFLAVAAVYPSPPSPQPPSPLPPPPPPSPSPPSPEPPLPPSP
;
A
#
# COMPACT_ATOMS: atom_id res chain seq x y z
N MET A 1 7.45 51.45 66.91
CA MET A 1 8.47 51.03 65.94
C MET A 1 8.20 49.57 65.58
N THR A 2 7.66 49.32 64.39
CA THR A 2 7.78 48.04 63.65
C THR A 2 9.19 47.96 63.03
N PRO A 3 9.65 46.86 62.38
CA PRO A 3 9.15 45.47 62.27
C PRO A 3 10.26 44.40 62.54
N SER A 4 9.98 43.10 62.57
CA SER A 4 10.25 42.11 61.49
C SER A 4 9.95 40.72 62.09
N GLY A 5 9.28 39.74 61.46
CA GLY A 5 9.19 39.40 60.05
C GLY A 5 10.12 38.22 59.75
N VAL A 6 9.60 37.17 59.11
CA VAL A 6 10.27 35.95 58.59
C VAL A 6 10.18 34.73 59.50
N GLY A 7 9.44 33.70 59.05
CA GLY A 7 9.56 32.38 59.69
C GLY A 7 8.48 31.33 59.40
N THR A 8 7.49 31.54 58.52
CA THR A 8 6.43 30.52 58.34
C THR A 8 5.90 30.33 56.92
N LEU A 9 6.54 30.92 55.91
CA LEU A 9 6.17 30.71 54.50
C LEU A 9 7.04 29.68 53.77
N GLN A 10 8.18 29.27 54.35
CA GLN A 10 9.15 28.41 53.67
C GLN A 10 8.86 26.90 53.81
N ARG A 11 7.95 26.49 54.71
CA ARG A 11 7.60 25.08 54.91
C ARG A 11 6.34 24.60 54.19
N VAL A 12 5.51 25.51 53.66
CA VAL A 12 4.31 25.14 52.91
C VAL A 12 4.59 24.97 51.42
N LEU A 13 5.59 25.68 50.88
CA LEU A 13 5.97 25.59 49.46
C LEU A 13 6.72 24.30 49.07
N CYS A 14 7.39 23.62 50.01
CA CYS A 14 8.08 22.35 49.71
C CYS A 14 7.16 21.12 49.76
N ALA A 15 5.97 21.21 50.36
CA ALA A 15 5.02 20.09 50.39
C ALA A 15 4.08 20.08 49.16
N SER A 16 3.87 21.22 48.51
CA SER A 16 3.07 21.32 47.28
C SER A 16 3.82 20.89 46.02
N LEU A 17 5.16 20.86 46.06
CA LEU A 17 5.98 20.47 44.90
C LEU A 17 6.15 18.95 44.73
N LEU A 18 5.78 18.14 45.73
CA LEU A 18 5.90 16.68 45.68
C LEU A 18 4.58 15.95 45.42
N VAL A 19 3.43 16.64 45.44
CA VAL A 19 2.12 16.06 45.09
C VAL A 19 1.73 16.36 43.63
N ALA A 20 2.37 17.35 42.99
CA ALA A 20 2.20 17.64 41.56
C ALA A 20 3.10 16.81 40.63
N LEU A 21 3.90 15.87 41.17
CA LEU A 21 4.71 14.90 40.41
C LEU A 21 4.08 13.48 40.35
N GLY A 22 2.82 13.33 40.77
CA GLY A 22 2.13 12.03 40.85
C GLY A 22 1.22 11.66 39.68
N CYS A 23 0.91 12.58 38.76
CA CYS A 23 0.09 12.31 37.57
C CYS A 23 0.62 13.11 36.39
N GLY A 24 1.26 12.45 35.41
CA GLY A 24 1.46 13.07 34.09
C GLY A 24 2.68 12.66 33.28
N LEU A 25 3.68 12.02 33.89
CA LEU A 25 4.81 11.45 33.15
C LEU A 25 4.80 9.94 33.27
N ARG A 26 3.85 9.30 32.57
CA ARG A 26 4.19 8.05 31.93
C ARG A 26 5.14 8.42 30.80
N VAL A 27 6.43 8.52 31.12
CA VAL A 27 7.44 8.16 30.12
C VAL A 27 7.10 6.71 29.82
N ALA A 28 6.37 6.47 28.73
CA ALA A 28 6.30 5.14 28.17
C ALA A 28 7.76 4.74 28.02
N ALA A 29 8.20 3.75 28.79
CA ALA A 29 9.36 2.99 28.37
C ALA A 29 9.06 2.67 26.90
N ALA A 30 9.95 3.08 25.99
CA ALA A 30 9.83 2.77 24.58
C ALA A 30 9.93 1.24 24.49
N GLY A 31 8.80 0.58 24.74
CA GLY A 31 8.63 -0.83 24.54
C GLY A 31 8.85 -1.02 23.06
N GLU A 32 9.63 -2.06 22.73
CA GLU A 32 9.82 -2.50 21.37
C GLU A 32 8.45 -2.58 20.68
N GLN A 33 8.20 -1.69 19.72
CA GLN A 33 6.91 -1.63 19.05
C GLN A 33 6.77 -2.91 18.22
N SER A 34 5.71 -3.68 18.48
CA SER A 34 5.44 -4.89 17.71
C SER A 34 4.69 -4.55 16.43
N VAL A 35 5.09 -5.11 15.31
CA VAL A 35 4.40 -4.97 14.02
C VAL A 35 3.91 -6.34 13.58
N SER A 36 2.66 -6.45 13.18
CA SER A 36 2.12 -7.69 12.62
C SER A 36 2.30 -7.64 11.10
N LEU A 37 2.91 -8.68 10.52
CA LEU A 37 3.20 -8.76 9.09
C LEU A 37 2.47 -9.95 8.49
N TYR A 38 1.66 -9.72 7.45
CA TYR A 38 1.02 -10.82 6.72
C TYR A 38 2.08 -11.63 5.95
N MET A 39 2.15 -12.94 6.20
CA MET A 39 3.13 -13.86 5.59
C MET A 39 2.49 -15.21 5.19
N SER A 40 1.17 -15.28 5.07
CA SER A 40 0.44 -16.51 4.75
C SER A 40 0.27 -16.71 3.25
N SER A 41 0.67 -17.88 2.73
CA SER A 41 0.38 -18.29 1.35
C SER A 41 -0.90 -19.13 1.21
N GLU A 42 -1.57 -19.46 2.32
CA GLU A 42 -2.70 -20.42 2.34
C GLU A 42 -3.90 -19.94 1.52
N SER A 43 -4.23 -18.65 1.61
CA SER A 43 -5.34 -18.03 0.89
C SER A 43 -5.03 -17.75 -0.59
N GLY A 44 -3.80 -18.03 -1.04
CA GLY A 44 -3.34 -17.75 -2.41
C GLY A 44 -3.13 -16.28 -2.73
N VAL A 45 -3.06 -15.41 -1.71
CA VAL A 45 -2.74 -13.97 -1.87
C VAL A 45 -1.25 -13.73 -2.05
N LEU A 46 -0.44 -14.47 -1.29
CA LEU A 46 1.01 -14.48 -1.43
C LEU A 46 1.50 -15.81 -1.98
N ASP A 47 2.47 -15.71 -2.89
CA ASP A 47 3.32 -16.79 -3.33
C ASP A 47 4.76 -16.49 -2.93
N LEU A 48 5.18 -17.11 -1.83
CA LEU A 48 6.50 -16.91 -1.22
C LEU A 48 7.60 -17.78 -1.86
N SER A 49 7.25 -18.60 -2.87
CA SER A 49 8.16 -19.56 -3.49
C SER A 49 9.10 -18.90 -4.51
N TRP A 50 8.63 -17.85 -5.20
CA TRP A 50 9.39 -17.17 -6.25
C TRP A 50 9.63 -15.68 -5.99
N ASP A 51 8.92 -15.09 -5.03
CA ASP A 51 9.10 -13.69 -4.65
C ASP A 51 9.60 -13.59 -3.20
N SER A 52 10.67 -12.83 -3.02
CA SER A 52 11.27 -12.60 -1.70
C SER A 52 10.94 -11.22 -1.13
N ALA A 53 10.12 -10.42 -1.82
CA ALA A 53 9.75 -9.09 -1.35
C ALA A 53 9.16 -9.07 0.08
N PRO A 54 8.24 -9.99 0.47
CA PRO A 54 7.75 -10.04 1.85
C PRO A 54 8.85 -10.36 2.89
N ARG A 55 9.85 -11.17 2.51
CA ARG A 55 11.00 -11.47 3.37
C ARG A 55 11.93 -10.26 3.52
N HIS A 56 12.23 -9.55 2.42
CA HIS A 56 13.01 -8.30 2.49
C HIS A 56 12.33 -7.25 3.39
N LEU A 57 11.00 -7.14 3.30
CA LEU A 57 10.22 -6.25 4.15
C LEU A 57 10.29 -6.66 5.62
N GLN A 58 10.14 -7.96 5.93
CA GLN A 58 10.30 -8.49 7.29
C GLN A 58 11.68 -8.18 7.87
N ASP A 59 12.73 -8.41 7.08
CA ASP A 59 14.11 -8.15 7.48
C ASP A 59 14.34 -6.67 7.75
N GLN A 60 13.84 -5.79 6.87
CA GLN A 60 13.99 -4.35 7.09
C GLN A 60 13.21 -3.85 8.30
N LEU A 61 11.97 -4.30 8.52
CA LEU A 61 11.21 -3.96 9.73
C LEU A 61 11.96 -4.37 11.01
N SER A 62 12.57 -5.55 10.99
CA SER A 62 13.39 -6.02 12.11
C SER A 62 14.65 -5.16 12.31
N GLN A 63 15.33 -4.78 11.22
CA GLN A 63 16.50 -3.88 11.26
C GLN A 63 16.16 -2.47 11.75
N LEU A 64 14.93 -2.01 11.52
CA LEU A 64 14.42 -0.73 12.02
C LEU A 64 14.11 -0.77 13.53
N GLY A 65 14.16 -1.95 14.16
CA GLY A 65 13.97 -2.15 15.59
C GLY A 65 12.56 -2.55 16.01
N PHE A 66 11.73 -2.99 15.07
CA PHE A 66 10.39 -3.51 15.38
C PHE A 66 10.42 -5.00 15.73
N SER A 67 9.62 -5.41 16.71
CA SER A 67 9.35 -6.82 16.97
C SER A 67 8.33 -7.33 15.95
N VAL A 68 8.79 -7.98 14.87
CA VAL A 68 7.91 -8.44 13.78
C VAL A 68 7.23 -9.76 14.12
N LYS A 69 5.90 -9.75 14.18
CA LYS A 69 5.04 -10.94 14.30
C LYS A 69 4.54 -11.35 12.91
N ALA A 70 5.23 -12.29 12.27
CA ALA A 70 4.84 -12.82 10.97
C ALA A 70 3.65 -13.79 11.09
N ALA A 71 2.52 -13.45 10.46
CA ALA A 71 1.35 -14.32 10.35
C ALA A 71 1.51 -15.27 9.16
N VAL A 72 2.01 -16.48 9.43
CA VAL A 72 2.25 -17.51 8.41
C VAL A 72 1.03 -18.37 8.08
N ALA A 73 -0.06 -18.22 8.84
CA ALA A 73 -1.33 -18.91 8.65
C ALA A 73 -2.49 -17.90 8.81
N GLY A 74 -3.18 -17.62 7.70
CA GLY A 74 -4.22 -16.58 7.60
C GLY A 74 -3.79 -15.16 8.02
N GLN A 75 -4.81 -14.31 8.24
CA GLN A 75 -4.67 -12.96 8.80
C GLN A 75 -4.12 -12.99 10.24
N PRO A 76 -3.25 -12.05 10.65
CA PRO A 76 -2.84 -11.93 12.04
C PRO A 76 -4.03 -11.64 12.97
N THR A 77 -4.13 -12.39 14.07
CA THR A 77 -5.13 -12.19 15.11
C THR A 77 -4.64 -11.33 16.28
N ASP A 78 -3.32 -11.28 16.49
CA ASP A 78 -2.64 -10.43 17.47
C ASP A 78 -1.99 -9.26 16.73
N LEU A 79 -2.73 -8.15 16.64
CA LEU A 79 -2.31 -6.94 15.93
C LEU A 79 -1.49 -6.04 16.85
N GLY A 80 -0.28 -5.69 16.41
CA GLY A 80 0.62 -4.77 17.09
C GLY A 80 0.29 -3.29 16.86
N SER A 81 1.30 -2.41 16.90
CA SER A 81 1.15 -0.97 16.62
C SER A 81 0.75 -0.70 15.17
N ALA A 82 1.11 -1.60 14.26
CA ALA A 82 0.71 -1.55 12.86
C ALA A 82 0.50 -2.98 12.31
N TYR A 83 -0.39 -3.07 11.33
CA TYR A 83 -0.54 -4.24 10.49
C TYR A 83 0.03 -3.94 9.09
N VAL A 84 1.06 -4.67 8.69
CA VAL A 84 1.72 -4.51 7.40
C VAL A 84 1.27 -5.62 6.45
N VAL A 85 0.76 -5.21 5.30
CA VAL A 85 0.25 -6.06 4.22
C VAL A 85 1.21 -5.93 3.03
N PRO A 86 2.04 -6.96 2.75
CA PRO A 86 2.97 -6.94 1.63
C PRO A 86 2.25 -6.83 0.29
N VAL A 87 3.07 -6.65 -0.74
CA VAL A 87 2.60 -6.71 -2.13
C VAL A 87 1.98 -8.07 -2.39
N GLN A 88 0.72 -8.06 -2.81
CA GLN A 88 0.07 -9.23 -3.35
C GLN A 88 0.75 -9.68 -4.65
N ASN A 89 1.08 -10.96 -4.73
CA ASN A 89 1.70 -11.57 -5.91
C ASN A 89 1.09 -12.94 -6.26
N GLY A 90 0.06 -13.37 -5.54
CA GLY A 90 -0.75 -14.56 -5.82
C GLY A 90 -2.02 -14.25 -6.62
N ALA A 91 -2.82 -15.30 -6.82
CA ALA A 91 -4.04 -15.25 -7.64
C ALA A 91 -5.25 -14.64 -6.92
N SER A 92 -5.23 -14.60 -5.59
CA SER A 92 -6.33 -14.09 -4.76
C SER A 92 -6.05 -12.66 -4.28
N PHE A 93 -7.11 -11.87 -4.10
CA PHE A 93 -7.00 -10.52 -3.52
C PHE A 93 -7.22 -10.52 -2.01
N TYR A 94 -6.40 -9.75 -1.27
CA TYR A 94 -6.58 -9.54 0.18
C TYR A 94 -8.03 -9.19 0.54
N SER A 95 -8.61 -8.23 -0.19
CA SER A 95 -9.97 -7.73 0.03
C SER A 95 -11.09 -8.75 -0.21
N SER A 96 -10.75 -9.91 -0.76
CA SER A 96 -11.71 -10.96 -1.14
C SER A 96 -11.62 -12.20 -0.27
N VAL A 97 -10.47 -12.44 0.38
CA VAL A 97 -10.21 -13.69 1.13
C VAL A 97 -9.93 -13.45 2.62
N GLU A 98 -9.47 -12.26 2.99
CA GLU A 98 -9.22 -11.91 4.39
C GLU A 98 -10.47 -11.30 5.04
N ASP A 99 -10.52 -11.32 6.37
CA ASP A 99 -11.61 -10.75 7.16
C ASP A 99 -11.50 -9.22 7.20
N MET A 100 -12.16 -8.59 6.23
CA MET A 100 -12.20 -7.14 6.12
C MET A 100 -13.04 -6.46 7.20
N ASP A 101 -13.97 -7.18 7.85
CA ASP A 101 -14.77 -6.64 8.95
C ASP A 101 -13.93 -6.56 10.23
N ALA A 102 -13.11 -7.59 10.50
CA ALA A 102 -12.11 -7.57 11.55
C ALA A 102 -11.07 -6.46 11.32
N LEU A 103 -10.62 -6.30 10.06
CA LEU A 103 -9.69 -5.23 9.71
C LEU A 103 -10.31 -3.84 9.90
N ALA A 104 -11.54 -3.63 9.46
CA ALA A 104 -12.26 -2.38 9.64
C ALA A 104 -12.48 -2.08 11.14
N SER A 105 -12.75 -3.11 11.94
CA SER A 105 -12.86 -2.98 13.41
C SER A 105 -11.54 -2.57 14.04
N PHE A 106 -10.41 -3.12 13.58
CA PHE A 106 -9.07 -2.72 14.02
C PHE A 106 -8.77 -1.25 13.68
N VAL A 107 -9.03 -0.84 12.43
CA VAL A 107 -8.86 0.57 12.01
C VAL A 107 -9.77 1.49 12.83
N ALA A 108 -11.05 1.15 12.99
CA ALA A 108 -11.98 1.94 13.81
C ALA A 108 -11.55 2.08 15.28
N ALA A 109 -10.83 1.08 15.82
CA ALA A 109 -10.25 1.11 17.15
C ALA A 109 -8.95 1.92 17.27
N GLY A 110 -8.46 2.51 16.17
CA GLY A 110 -7.23 3.30 16.14
C GLY A 110 -6.04 2.56 15.56
N GLY A 111 -6.27 1.47 14.81
CA GLY A 111 -5.22 0.72 14.15
C GLY A 111 -4.65 1.41 12.91
N LEU A 112 -3.36 1.21 12.66
CA LEU A 112 -2.70 1.55 11.41
C LEU A 112 -2.54 0.30 10.54
N VAL A 113 -2.96 0.41 9.28
CA VAL A 113 -2.65 -0.59 8.25
C VAL A 113 -1.70 0.03 7.24
N VAL A 114 -0.59 -0.63 6.95
CA VAL A 114 0.33 -0.24 5.87
C VAL A 114 0.22 -1.29 4.78
N MET A 115 -0.26 -0.91 3.60
CA MET A 115 -0.44 -1.79 2.45
C MET A 115 0.55 -1.40 1.34
N LEU A 116 1.24 -2.40 0.79
CA LEU A 116 2.13 -2.21 -0.34
C LEU A 116 1.41 -2.55 -1.65
N ASP A 117 1.69 -1.78 -2.68
CA ASP A 117 1.01 -1.89 -3.97
C ASP A 117 1.41 -3.13 -4.78
N ALA A 118 0.42 -3.81 -5.35
CA ALA A 118 0.64 -4.96 -6.23
C ALA A 118 0.75 -4.63 -7.72
N LYS A 119 0.44 -3.40 -8.15
CA LYS A 119 0.34 -3.04 -9.59
C LYS A 119 -0.67 -3.90 -10.37
N LEU A 120 -1.48 -4.72 -9.70
CA LEU A 120 -2.44 -5.63 -10.32
C LEU A 120 -3.80 -4.94 -10.49
N GLY A 121 -4.40 -5.11 -11.67
CA GLY A 121 -5.77 -4.64 -11.93
C GLY A 121 -5.97 -3.13 -11.82
N ASP A 122 -4.98 -2.33 -12.24
CA ASP A 122 -5.04 -0.85 -12.17
C ASP A 122 -5.38 -0.34 -10.75
N GLY A 123 -4.91 -1.03 -9.71
CA GLY A 123 -5.13 -0.64 -8.30
C GLY A 123 -6.55 -0.90 -7.77
N GLU A 124 -7.42 -1.61 -8.50
CA GLU A 124 -8.81 -1.86 -8.08
C GLU A 124 -8.90 -2.64 -6.76
N ALA A 125 -8.05 -3.65 -6.60
CA ALA A 125 -8.00 -4.45 -5.37
C ALA A 125 -7.58 -3.62 -4.17
N GLN A 126 -6.58 -2.75 -4.34
CA GLN A 126 -6.09 -1.82 -3.31
C GLN A 126 -7.16 -0.79 -2.94
N ARG A 127 -7.81 -0.19 -3.94
CA ARG A 127 -8.97 0.71 -3.74
C ARG A 127 -10.08 0.03 -2.96
N THR A 128 -10.41 -1.20 -3.31
CA THR A 128 -11.43 -2.00 -2.61
C THR A 128 -11.01 -2.31 -1.18
N PHE A 129 -9.74 -2.68 -0.97
CA PHE A 129 -9.17 -2.93 0.35
C PHE A 129 -9.28 -1.68 1.24
N VAL A 130 -8.80 -0.53 0.76
CA VAL A 130 -8.85 0.75 1.50
C VAL A 130 -10.29 1.14 1.82
N ALA A 131 -11.20 1.08 0.83
CA ALA A 131 -12.60 1.44 1.04
C ALA A 131 -13.27 0.55 2.09
N LYS A 132 -13.02 -0.76 2.06
CA LYS A 132 -13.54 -1.69 3.08
C LYS A 132 -12.92 -1.46 4.46
N ALA A 133 -11.59 -1.34 4.54
CA ALA A 133 -10.88 -1.12 5.82
C ALA A 133 -11.26 0.20 6.50
N MET A 134 -11.51 1.25 5.71
CA MET A 134 -11.96 2.56 6.22
C MET A 134 -13.49 2.65 6.37
N GLY A 135 -14.25 1.67 5.86
CA GLY A 135 -15.70 1.72 5.80
C GLY A 135 -16.23 2.90 4.98
N TYR A 136 -15.58 3.24 3.87
CA TYR A 136 -16.05 4.30 2.97
C TYR A 136 -17.30 3.88 2.19
N GLN A 137 -18.14 4.86 1.86
CA GLN A 137 -19.35 4.68 1.06
C GLN A 137 -19.28 5.48 -0.25
N GLY A 138 -19.70 4.88 -1.36
CA GLY A 138 -19.65 5.51 -2.69
C GLY A 138 -18.48 5.01 -3.54
N ALA A 139 -18.17 5.74 -4.62
CA ALA A 139 -17.12 5.38 -5.55
C ALA A 139 -15.82 6.18 -5.32
N TRP A 140 -14.75 5.68 -5.93
CA TRP A 140 -13.50 6.44 -6.09
C TRP A 140 -13.67 7.42 -7.25
N ALA A 141 -13.57 8.72 -6.95
CA ALA A 141 -13.61 9.77 -7.95
C ALA A 141 -12.28 9.89 -8.71
N LEU A 142 -11.16 9.71 -8.02
CA LEU A 142 -9.79 9.64 -8.56
C LEU A 142 -9.02 8.62 -7.75
N CYS A 143 -8.13 7.84 -8.38
CA CYS A 143 -7.11 6.97 -7.76
C CYS A 143 -6.66 5.97 -8.84
N LYS A 144 -6.05 6.46 -9.93
CA LYS A 144 -5.64 5.64 -11.08
C LYS A 144 -4.16 5.30 -10.98
N SER A 145 -3.78 4.11 -11.43
CA SER A 145 -2.37 3.76 -11.59
C SER A 145 -1.82 4.46 -12.84
N PHE A 146 -0.66 5.11 -12.74
CA PHE A 146 0.05 5.64 -13.91
C PHE A 146 0.94 4.58 -14.54
N ASP A 147 2.06 4.28 -13.89
CA ASP A 147 2.97 3.20 -14.25
C ASP A 147 3.82 2.85 -13.03
N CYS A 148 4.81 1.98 -13.22
CA CYS A 148 5.86 1.71 -12.26
C CYS A 148 7.22 1.90 -12.94
N ASN A 149 8.21 2.27 -12.14
CA ASN A 149 9.58 2.55 -12.57
C ASN A 149 10.32 1.40 -13.29
N SER A 150 9.67 0.25 -13.46
CA SER A 150 10.21 -0.98 -14.05
C SER A 150 10.69 -0.86 -15.50
N ARG A 151 10.33 0.23 -16.20
CA ARG A 151 10.70 0.49 -17.60
C ARG A 151 11.46 1.79 -17.76
N HIS A 152 11.05 2.81 -17.03
CA HIS A 152 11.66 4.13 -16.99
C HIS A 152 11.34 4.76 -15.65
N SER A 153 12.24 5.61 -15.15
CA SER A 153 11.98 6.42 -13.96
C SER A 153 10.80 7.36 -14.19
N ASN A 154 9.87 7.39 -13.25
CA ASN A 154 8.82 8.41 -13.16
C ASN A 154 9.30 9.68 -12.45
N GLY A 155 10.50 9.68 -11.88
CA GLY A 155 11.12 10.79 -11.15
C GLY A 155 11.26 10.53 -9.66
N GLN A 156 12.16 11.29 -9.02
CA GLN A 156 12.46 11.16 -7.59
C GLN A 156 11.25 11.58 -6.74
N PRO A 157 10.78 10.73 -5.81
CA PRO A 157 9.76 11.13 -4.85
C PRO A 157 10.30 12.12 -3.81
N ALA A 158 9.52 13.16 -3.51
CA ALA A 158 9.76 14.12 -2.44
C ALA A 158 8.55 14.18 -1.49
N VAL A 159 8.80 14.48 -0.22
CA VAL A 159 7.75 14.62 0.79
C VAL A 159 6.77 15.73 0.39
N ASP A 160 5.48 15.48 0.60
CA ASP A 160 4.42 16.46 0.36
C ASP A 160 4.08 17.24 1.65
N ASP A 161 3.68 18.49 1.51
CA ASP A 161 3.25 19.32 2.65
C ASP A 161 2.09 18.67 3.43
N GLN A 162 1.24 17.89 2.76
CA GLN A 162 0.13 17.16 3.38
C GLN A 162 0.59 16.01 4.30
N ALA A 163 1.83 15.54 4.18
CA ALA A 163 2.39 14.54 5.10
C ALA A 163 2.43 15.07 6.55
N MET A 164 2.63 16.37 6.73
CA MET A 164 2.64 17.03 8.03
C MET A 164 1.24 17.17 8.63
N ALA A 165 0.19 17.19 7.80
CA ALA A 165 -1.19 17.14 8.28
C ALA A 165 -1.55 15.73 8.78
N PHE A 166 -0.97 14.68 8.19
CA PHE A 166 -1.16 13.30 8.63
C PHE A 166 -0.38 12.99 9.92
N LEU A 167 0.94 13.24 9.94
CA LEU A 167 1.82 13.04 11.09
C LEU A 167 2.77 14.25 11.25
N PRO A 168 2.37 15.28 12.04
CA PRO A 168 3.13 16.52 12.16
C PRO A 168 4.47 16.40 12.87
N ALA A 169 4.61 15.40 13.74
CA ALA A 169 5.83 15.17 14.51
C ALA A 169 6.76 14.13 13.86
N ALA A 170 6.40 13.61 12.69
CA ALA A 170 7.21 12.61 12.01
C ALA A 170 8.45 13.23 11.36
N ALA A 171 9.58 12.55 11.55
CA ALA A 171 10.82 12.85 10.84
C ALA A 171 10.73 12.25 9.43
N TRP A 172 10.05 12.95 8.53
CA TRP A 172 9.91 12.54 7.14
C TRP A 172 11.23 12.73 6.38
N PRO A 173 11.74 11.71 5.68
CA PRO A 173 12.75 11.91 4.64
C PRO A 173 12.34 12.99 3.64
N GLU A 174 13.26 13.87 3.27
CA GLU A 174 12.95 14.91 2.26
C GLU A 174 12.66 14.27 0.89
N GLN A 175 13.35 13.17 0.59
CA GLN A 175 13.24 12.43 -0.67
C GLN A 175 13.31 10.92 -0.38
N LEU A 176 12.63 10.13 -1.21
CA LEU A 176 12.75 8.66 -1.22
C LEU A 176 13.54 8.22 -2.44
N GLU A 177 14.17 7.06 -2.41
CA GLU A 177 14.87 6.54 -3.58
C GLU A 177 13.92 6.34 -4.77
N ASP A 178 14.37 6.74 -5.96
CA ASP A 178 13.74 6.43 -7.25
C ASP A 178 13.96 4.95 -7.63
N ALA A 179 13.38 4.07 -6.82
CA ALA A 179 13.57 2.63 -6.94
C ALA A 179 12.82 2.07 -8.17
N HIS A 180 13.38 1.01 -8.76
CA HIS A 180 12.89 0.45 -10.02
C HIS A 180 11.50 -0.18 -9.91
N ILE A 181 11.09 -0.73 -8.77
CA ILE A 181 9.72 -1.24 -8.55
C ILE A 181 8.91 -0.33 -7.63
N THR A 182 8.89 0.96 -7.94
CA THR A 182 7.96 1.94 -7.33
C THR A 182 6.80 2.17 -8.28
N THR A 183 5.57 1.95 -7.79
CA THR A 183 4.34 2.28 -8.51
C THR A 183 3.89 3.70 -8.19
N VAL A 184 3.35 4.39 -9.21
CA VAL A 184 2.87 5.76 -9.14
C VAL A 184 1.37 5.80 -9.39
N HIS A 185 0.65 6.55 -8.58
CA HIS A 185 -0.80 6.76 -8.67
C HIS A 185 -1.14 8.23 -8.80
N THR A 186 -2.36 8.51 -9.27
CA THR A 186 -2.96 9.82 -9.01
C THR A 186 -3.17 10.00 -7.52
N TRP A 187 -3.20 11.26 -7.06
CA TRP A 187 -3.79 11.53 -5.75
C TRP A 187 -5.22 10.96 -5.69
N CYS A 188 -5.47 10.11 -4.71
CA CYS A 188 -6.73 9.39 -4.58
C CYS A 188 -7.80 10.27 -3.90
N ARG A 189 -9.04 10.16 -4.38
CA ARG A 189 -10.22 10.89 -3.89
C ARG A 189 -11.43 9.96 -3.90
N HIS A 190 -12.12 9.88 -2.77
CA HIS A 190 -13.36 9.13 -2.62
C HIS A 190 -14.57 10.08 -2.58
N GLU A 191 -15.74 9.59 -3.00
CA GLU A 191 -17.02 10.31 -2.91
C GLU A 191 -17.60 10.39 -1.49
N ASP A 192 -17.02 9.64 -0.55
CA ASP A 192 -17.49 9.66 0.84
C ASP A 192 -17.11 11.02 1.44
N ALA A 193 -18.10 11.79 1.87
CA ALA A 193 -17.89 13.13 2.43
C ALA A 193 -17.03 13.13 3.72
N SER A 194 -16.86 11.96 4.34
CA SER A 194 -15.99 11.77 5.50
C SER A 194 -14.62 11.18 5.17
N ALA A 195 -14.37 10.79 3.92
CA ALA A 195 -13.06 10.30 3.50
C ALA A 195 -12.06 11.44 3.36
N VAL A 196 -10.85 11.20 3.83
CA VAL A 196 -9.71 12.11 3.72
C VAL A 196 -8.53 11.34 3.13
N THR A 197 -7.78 11.97 2.25
CA THR A 197 -6.58 11.38 1.65
C THR A 197 -5.46 12.40 1.67
N TRP A 198 -4.31 12.01 2.19
CA TRP A 198 -3.09 12.80 2.19
C TRP A 198 -2.08 12.16 1.26
N PRO A 199 -1.63 12.83 0.18
CA PRO A 199 -0.41 12.41 -0.48
C PRO A 199 0.74 12.61 0.50
N LEU A 200 1.53 11.58 0.73
CA LEU A 200 2.68 11.64 1.63
C LEU A 200 3.95 11.97 0.85
N TYR A 201 4.09 11.37 -0.33
CA TYR A 201 5.20 11.61 -1.25
C TYR A 201 4.68 11.71 -2.68
N ARG A 202 5.13 12.75 -3.38
CA ARG A 202 4.85 12.97 -4.80
C ARG A 202 6.12 12.92 -5.63
N VAL A 203 5.97 12.61 -6.90
CA VAL A 203 7.05 12.74 -7.87
C VAL A 203 7.44 14.21 -7.98
N HIS A 204 8.73 14.52 -7.82
CA HIS A 204 9.21 15.88 -7.87
C HIS A 204 8.87 16.55 -9.21
N GLY A 205 8.23 17.72 -9.17
CA GLY A 205 7.80 18.46 -10.35
C GLY A 205 6.47 18.02 -10.97
N ASP A 206 5.78 17.02 -10.40
CA ASP A 206 4.44 16.60 -10.83
C ASP A 206 3.50 16.43 -9.63
N SER A 207 2.66 17.44 -9.40
CA SER A 207 1.71 17.44 -8.29
C SER A 207 0.64 16.35 -8.42
N ASN A 208 0.42 15.75 -9.58
CA ASN A 208 -0.64 14.75 -9.73
C ASN A 208 -0.15 13.32 -9.47
N LYS A 209 1.16 13.10 -9.34
CA LYS A 209 1.76 11.76 -9.20
C LYS A 209 2.20 11.51 -7.76
N ALA A 210 1.54 10.60 -7.07
CA ALA A 210 1.84 10.18 -5.71
C ALA A 210 2.38 8.74 -5.67
N VAL A 211 3.40 8.51 -4.86
CA VAL A 211 3.99 7.17 -4.63
C VAL A 211 3.71 6.62 -3.24
N ALA A 212 3.24 7.46 -2.32
CA ALA A 212 2.77 7.06 -1.01
C ALA A 212 1.62 7.98 -0.60
N GLN A 213 0.54 7.40 -0.07
CA GLN A 213 -0.67 8.14 0.31
C GLN A 213 -1.28 7.54 1.58
N ALA A 214 -1.78 8.39 2.48
CA ALA A 214 -2.54 7.98 3.65
C ALA A 214 -4.03 8.23 3.46
N PHE A 215 -4.86 7.37 4.05
CA PHE A 215 -6.31 7.41 4.01
C PHE A 215 -6.85 7.44 5.43
N GLY A 216 -7.69 8.43 5.72
CA GLY A 216 -8.32 8.63 7.02
C GLY A 216 -9.80 8.92 6.86
N LYS A 217 -10.58 8.70 7.92
CA LYS A 217 -12.00 9.02 7.94
C LYS A 217 -12.28 10.02 9.05
N VAL A 218 -13.10 11.02 8.79
CA VAL A 218 -13.47 12.04 9.79
C VAL A 218 -13.94 11.37 11.08
N GLY A 219 -13.32 11.73 12.20
CA GLY A 219 -13.59 11.17 13.52
C GLY A 219 -13.06 9.75 13.77
N SER A 220 -12.42 9.11 12.79
CA SER A 220 -11.81 7.79 12.95
C SER A 220 -10.36 7.90 13.45
N PRO A 221 -10.00 7.23 14.55
CA PRO A 221 -8.64 7.24 15.07
C PRO A 221 -7.66 6.37 14.26
N GLY A 222 -8.14 5.55 13.33
CA GLY A 222 -7.30 4.71 12.48
C GLY A 222 -7.02 5.30 11.10
N ALA A 223 -6.07 4.68 10.41
CA ALA A 223 -5.72 5.03 9.03
C ALA A 223 -5.19 3.82 8.25
N VAL A 224 -5.24 3.94 6.92
CA VAL A 224 -4.53 3.06 5.99
C VAL A 224 -3.47 3.88 5.25
N VAL A 225 -2.25 3.37 5.14
CA VAL A 225 -1.18 3.96 4.34
C VAL A 225 -0.90 3.02 3.17
N TRP A 226 -0.94 3.55 1.96
CA TRP A 226 -0.63 2.83 0.73
C TRP A 226 0.74 3.27 0.21
N LEU A 227 1.66 2.32 0.10
CA LEU A 227 3.01 2.52 -0.41
C LEU A 227 3.19 1.91 -1.79
N GLY A 228 3.79 2.67 -2.71
CA GLY A 228 4.10 2.23 -4.06
C GLY A 228 5.36 1.35 -4.18
N TYR A 229 6.26 1.37 -3.19
CA TYR A 229 7.45 0.53 -3.20
C TYR A 229 7.14 -0.89 -2.71
N SER A 230 7.60 -1.88 -3.47
CA SER A 230 7.25 -3.28 -3.26
C SER A 230 8.22 -4.08 -2.40
N TRP A 231 9.42 -3.56 -2.10
CA TRP A 231 10.54 -4.31 -1.51
C TRP A 231 11.10 -5.47 -2.37
N LYS A 232 10.64 -5.61 -3.61
CA LYS A 232 11.11 -6.66 -4.52
C LYS A 232 12.60 -6.55 -4.85
N ASP A 233 13.09 -5.32 -4.98
CA ASP A 233 14.51 -5.05 -5.24
C ASP A 233 15.36 -5.01 -3.96
N GLY A 234 14.76 -5.30 -2.80
CA GLY A 234 15.43 -5.27 -1.49
C GLY A 234 15.03 -4.08 -0.62
N ALA A 235 15.78 -3.89 0.46
CA ALA A 235 15.61 -2.76 1.36
C ALA A 235 16.14 -1.47 0.72
N GLN A 236 15.43 -0.37 0.90
CA GLN A 236 15.86 0.99 0.55
C GLN A 236 15.87 1.84 1.83
N ALA A 237 16.90 2.67 2.01
CA ALA A 237 17.16 3.36 3.26
C ALA A 237 16.06 4.39 3.56
N GLU A 238 15.73 5.26 2.61
CA GLU A 238 14.75 6.34 2.82
C GLU A 238 13.31 5.79 2.82
N TRP A 239 12.99 4.81 1.96
CA TRP A 239 11.71 4.09 2.08
C TRP A 239 11.55 3.42 3.45
N GLY A 240 12.62 2.82 3.99
CA GLY A 240 12.63 2.25 5.33
C GLY A 240 12.49 3.30 6.44
N ALA A 241 13.18 4.43 6.31
CA ALA A 241 13.10 5.55 7.24
C ALA A 241 11.69 6.14 7.28
N MET A 242 11.05 6.30 6.11
CA MET A 242 9.65 6.72 6.00
C MET A 242 8.71 5.70 6.65
N LEU A 243 8.88 4.39 6.36
CA LEU A 243 8.06 3.34 6.96
C LEU A 243 8.18 3.34 8.49
N ARG A 244 9.41 3.50 9.01
CA ARG A 244 9.67 3.66 10.44
C ARG A 244 8.95 4.87 11.02
N ALA A 245 9.10 6.04 10.38
CA ALA A 245 8.49 7.27 10.85
C ALA A 245 6.97 7.14 10.94
N VAL A 246 6.34 6.53 9.94
CA VAL A 246 4.89 6.26 9.92
C VAL A 246 4.49 5.37 11.08
N ILE A 247 5.11 4.19 11.24
CA ILE A 247 4.74 3.22 12.28
C ILE A 247 5.00 3.78 13.68
N GLU A 248 6.19 4.34 13.92
CA GLU A 248 6.57 4.85 15.25
C GLU A 248 5.67 6.01 15.68
N GLN A 249 5.46 6.99 14.80
CA GLN A 249 4.70 8.19 15.15
C GLN A 249 3.22 7.89 15.28
N PHE A 250 2.67 7.04 14.41
CA PHE A 250 1.29 6.60 14.56
C PHE A 250 1.11 5.81 15.87
N GLY A 251 1.98 4.83 16.14
CA GLY A 251 1.94 4.01 17.36
C GLY A 251 2.13 4.81 18.66
N ASN A 252 2.80 5.97 18.58
CA ASN A 252 2.96 6.91 19.69
C ASN A 252 1.82 7.94 19.81
N GLY A 253 0.75 7.80 19.02
CA GLY A 253 -0.41 8.70 19.04
C GLY A 253 -0.19 10.04 18.32
N GLY A 254 0.78 10.10 17.40
CA GLY A 254 1.08 11.29 16.61
C GLY A 254 0.09 11.55 15.46
N TYR A 255 -0.78 10.59 15.13
CA TYR A 255 -1.80 10.75 14.10
C TYR A 255 -2.86 11.77 14.49
N GLN A 256 -3.07 12.76 13.63
CA GLN A 256 -4.12 13.74 13.80
C GLN A 256 -5.41 13.25 13.16
N VAL A 257 -6.38 12.88 14.00
CA VAL A 257 -7.70 12.47 13.54
C VAL A 257 -8.36 13.60 12.74
N PRO A 258 -8.68 13.38 11.46
CA PRO A 258 -9.28 14.40 10.63
C PRO A 258 -10.62 14.83 11.22
N GLN A 259 -10.80 16.14 11.30
CA GLN A 259 -12.05 16.78 11.72
C GLN A 259 -12.83 17.22 10.49
N GLN A 260 -14.16 17.34 10.59
CA GLN A 260 -15.01 17.68 9.45
C GLN A 260 -14.64 19.01 8.76
N ASN A 261 -14.08 19.96 9.51
CA ASN A 261 -13.64 21.26 8.99
C ASN A 261 -12.17 21.26 8.49
N ASN A 262 -11.44 20.16 8.72
CA ASN A 262 -10.04 19.97 8.35
C ASN A 262 -9.87 18.85 7.30
N ALA A 263 -10.96 18.20 6.89
CA ALA A 263 -11.01 17.17 5.87
C ALA A 263 -10.76 17.80 4.49
N ALA A 264 -9.49 18.05 4.19
CA ALA A 264 -8.91 18.63 2.98
C ALA A 264 -9.53 19.99 2.53
N PRO A 265 -8.79 21.11 2.67
CA PRO A 265 -9.07 22.29 1.85
C PRO A 265 -8.81 21.93 0.37
N HIS A 266 -9.49 22.64 -0.54
CA HIS A 266 -9.35 22.54 -2.01
C HIS A 266 -10.23 21.50 -2.74
N GLN A 267 -11.53 21.50 -2.46
CA GLN A 267 -12.53 21.03 -3.44
C GLN A 267 -12.54 21.88 -4.74
N GLU A 268 -12.00 23.11 -4.72
CA GLU A 268 -12.02 24.03 -5.88
C GLU A 268 -10.87 23.83 -6.90
N GLU A 269 -9.67 23.39 -6.50
CA GLU A 269 -8.62 22.98 -7.47
C GLU A 269 -8.95 21.61 -8.13
N ALA A 270 -9.83 20.85 -7.48
CA ALA A 270 -10.16 19.46 -7.79
C ALA A 270 -10.99 19.25 -9.07
N ALA A 271 -11.60 20.30 -9.62
CA ALA A 271 -12.28 20.26 -10.92
C ALA A 271 -11.31 20.49 -12.08
N VAL A 272 -10.26 21.30 -11.86
CA VAL A 272 -9.25 21.63 -12.86
C VAL A 272 -8.23 20.49 -12.96
N ASP A 273 -7.78 19.93 -11.82
CA ASP A 273 -6.84 18.80 -11.81
C ASP A 273 -7.45 17.50 -12.31
N SER A 274 -8.78 17.30 -12.20
CA SER A 274 -9.43 16.12 -12.79
C SER A 274 -9.38 16.16 -14.32
N VAL A 275 -9.57 17.34 -14.93
CA VAL A 275 -9.46 17.54 -16.38
C VAL A 275 -8.00 17.51 -16.81
N VAL A 276 -7.08 18.11 -16.05
CA VAL A 276 -5.65 18.11 -16.34
C VAL A 276 -5.04 16.72 -16.20
N ALA A 277 -5.40 15.94 -15.17
CA ALA A 277 -4.96 14.55 -15.06
C ALA A 277 -5.51 13.68 -16.19
N GLU A 278 -6.75 13.93 -16.65
CA GLU A 278 -7.30 13.25 -17.83
C GLU A 278 -6.58 13.66 -19.13
N VAL A 279 -6.22 14.93 -19.28
CA VAL A 279 -5.51 15.47 -20.46
C VAL A 279 -4.02 15.10 -20.48
N SER A 280 -3.31 15.15 -19.35
CA SER A 280 -1.91 14.70 -19.24
C SER A 280 -1.78 13.21 -19.56
N ASN A 281 -2.79 12.40 -19.21
CA ASN A 281 -2.88 11.01 -19.62
C ASN A 281 -3.12 10.83 -21.13
N ILE A 282 -3.83 11.74 -21.81
CA ILE A 282 -3.92 11.73 -23.27
C ILE A 282 -2.53 11.98 -23.88
N VAL A 283 -1.70 12.85 -23.30
CA VAL A 283 -0.38 13.21 -23.85
C VAL A 283 0.67 12.12 -23.55
N ASP A 284 0.70 11.58 -22.33
CA ASP A 284 1.64 10.51 -21.95
C ASP A 284 1.23 9.15 -22.56
N GLY A 285 -0.07 8.83 -22.59
CA GLY A 285 -0.61 7.66 -23.31
C GLY A 285 -0.55 7.80 -24.84
N ALA A 286 -0.55 9.03 -25.36
CA ALA A 286 -0.32 9.28 -26.78
C ALA A 286 1.13 9.01 -27.18
N SER A 287 2.13 9.03 -26.30
CA SER A 287 3.50 8.71 -26.74
C SER A 287 3.64 7.26 -27.20
N ASP A 288 2.90 6.32 -26.59
CA ASP A 288 2.85 4.92 -27.03
C ASP A 288 1.85 4.68 -28.17
N ILE A 289 0.74 5.44 -28.25
CA ILE A 289 -0.22 5.37 -29.36
C ILE A 289 0.34 6.03 -30.62
N VAL A 290 1.00 7.19 -30.49
CA VAL A 290 1.69 7.92 -31.56
C VAL A 290 2.99 7.22 -31.93
N ARG A 291 3.71 6.54 -31.02
CA ARG A 291 4.79 5.62 -31.45
C ARG A 291 4.25 4.39 -32.16
N ARG A 292 3.10 3.83 -31.75
CA ARG A 292 2.41 2.80 -32.53
C ARG A 292 2.02 3.32 -33.91
N PHE A 293 1.47 4.54 -34.01
CA PHE A 293 1.05 5.15 -35.28
C PHE A 293 2.21 5.65 -36.15
N LEU A 294 3.32 6.13 -35.57
CA LEU A 294 4.53 6.56 -36.29
C LEU A 294 5.43 5.37 -36.65
N ALA A 295 5.38 4.26 -35.89
CA ALA A 295 5.94 2.98 -36.32
C ALA A 295 5.12 2.35 -37.47
N VAL A 296 3.88 2.79 -37.72
CA VAL A 296 3.15 2.48 -38.97
C VAL A 296 3.58 3.41 -40.13
N ALA A 297 4.22 4.55 -39.85
CA ALA A 297 4.62 5.51 -40.89
C ALA A 297 6.06 5.32 -41.43
N ALA A 298 6.86 4.44 -40.83
CA ALA A 298 8.17 4.04 -41.36
C ALA A 298 8.09 2.62 -41.95
N VAL A 299 7.72 2.56 -43.24
CA VAL A 299 7.97 1.49 -44.23
C VAL A 299 8.23 0.09 -43.62
N TYR A 300 7.15 -0.63 -43.35
CA TYR A 300 7.20 -2.09 -43.43
C TYR A 300 7.29 -2.48 -44.92
N PRO A 301 8.22 -3.35 -45.33
CA PRO A 301 8.12 -4.00 -46.63
C PRO A 301 6.80 -4.79 -46.67
N SER A 302 6.13 -4.77 -47.82
CA SER A 302 4.89 -5.52 -48.03
C SER A 302 5.04 -6.97 -47.55
N PRO A 303 4.01 -7.55 -46.90
CA PRO A 303 4.02 -8.97 -46.56
C PRO A 303 4.25 -9.80 -47.84
N PRO A 304 5.03 -10.89 -47.79
CA PRO A 304 5.05 -11.84 -48.90
C PRO A 304 3.61 -12.33 -49.13
N SER A 305 3.21 -12.40 -50.40
CA SER A 305 1.92 -12.96 -50.80
C SER A 305 1.66 -14.30 -50.10
N PRO A 306 0.42 -14.60 -49.69
CA PRO A 306 0.10 -15.86 -49.03
C PRO A 306 0.53 -17.03 -49.93
N GLN A 307 1.38 -17.91 -49.39
CA GLN A 307 1.66 -19.20 -50.02
C GLN A 307 0.35 -19.98 -50.19
N PRO A 308 0.16 -20.69 -51.31
CA PRO A 308 -0.95 -21.63 -51.42
C PRO A 308 -0.88 -22.66 -50.29
N PRO A 309 -2.03 -23.14 -49.78
CA PRO A 309 -2.06 -24.09 -48.67
C PRO A 309 -1.21 -25.31 -49.01
N SER A 310 -0.32 -25.68 -48.10
CA SER A 310 0.45 -26.91 -48.20
C SER A 310 -0.51 -28.11 -48.27
N PRO A 311 -0.22 -29.14 -49.09
CA PRO A 311 -1.02 -30.35 -49.11
C PRO A 311 -1.02 -30.99 -47.71
N LEU A 312 -2.19 -31.48 -47.30
CA LEU A 312 -2.38 -32.15 -46.02
C LEU A 312 -1.38 -33.31 -45.88
N PRO A 313 -0.79 -33.52 -44.68
CA PRO A 313 0.04 -34.69 -44.43
C PRO A 313 -0.79 -35.97 -44.64
N PRO A 314 -0.17 -37.06 -45.14
CA PRO A 314 -0.86 -38.33 -45.27
C PRO A 314 -1.35 -38.81 -43.89
N PRO A 315 -2.51 -39.49 -43.83
CA PRO A 315 -3.03 -40.01 -42.58
C PRO A 315 -2.04 -41.01 -41.95
N PRO A 316 -1.97 -41.07 -40.61
CA PRO A 316 -1.15 -42.06 -39.93
C PRO A 316 -1.58 -43.49 -40.31
N PRO A 317 -0.66 -44.46 -40.32
CA PRO A 317 -1.01 -45.85 -40.55
C PRO A 317 -2.00 -46.33 -39.47
N PRO A 318 -2.95 -47.21 -39.81
CA PRO A 318 -3.89 -47.74 -38.85
C PRO A 318 -3.14 -48.49 -37.74
N SER A 319 -3.49 -48.20 -36.49
CA SER A 319 -3.02 -48.94 -35.32
C SER A 319 -3.37 -50.43 -35.46
N PRO A 320 -2.49 -51.36 -35.03
CA PRO A 320 -2.79 -52.79 -35.06
C PRO A 320 -4.03 -53.07 -34.22
N SER A 321 -4.96 -53.86 -34.79
CA SER A 321 -6.17 -54.30 -34.11
C SER A 321 -5.83 -55.02 -32.80
N PRO A 322 -6.61 -54.82 -31.72
CA PRO A 322 -6.47 -55.61 -30.51
C PRO A 322 -6.72 -57.11 -30.82
N PRO A 323 -6.03 -58.04 -30.14
CA PRO A 323 -6.26 -59.47 -30.33
C PRO A 323 -7.71 -59.81 -30.03
N SER A 324 -8.32 -60.62 -30.91
CA SER A 324 -9.70 -61.09 -30.74
C SER A 324 -9.86 -61.88 -29.44
N PRO A 325 -10.98 -61.72 -28.72
CA PRO A 325 -11.27 -62.55 -27.56
C PRO A 325 -11.37 -64.03 -27.98
N GLU A 326 -10.73 -64.88 -27.21
CA GLU A 326 -10.70 -66.34 -27.40
C GLU A 326 -12.14 -66.89 -27.33
N PRO A 327 -12.56 -67.76 -28.27
CA PRO A 327 -13.89 -68.33 -28.25
C PRO A 327 -14.06 -69.24 -27.02
N PRO A 328 -15.25 -69.25 -26.39
CA PRO A 328 -15.52 -70.12 -25.25
C PRO A 328 -15.38 -71.59 -25.65
N LEU A 329 -14.67 -72.35 -24.82
CA LEU A 329 -14.54 -73.80 -24.95
C LEU A 329 -15.92 -74.46 -24.97
N PRO A 330 -16.18 -75.42 -25.88
CA PRO A 330 -17.42 -76.18 -25.86
C PRO A 330 -17.51 -77.04 -24.60
N PRO A 331 -18.74 -77.28 -24.07
CA PRO A 331 -18.94 -78.20 -22.96
C PRO A 331 -18.51 -79.62 -23.40
N SER A 332 -17.69 -80.26 -22.58
CA SER A 332 -17.34 -81.67 -22.77
C SER A 332 -18.43 -82.59 -22.21
N PRO A 333 -18.67 -83.76 -22.83
CA PRO A 333 -19.59 -84.79 -22.36
C PRO A 333 -19.13 -85.48 -21.07
#